data_AF-A0A925IRB5-F1
#
_entry.id   AF-A0A925IRB5-F1
#
_cell.length_a   1.000
_cell.length_b   1.000
_cell.length_c   1.000
_cell.angle_alpha   90.00
_cell.angle_beta   90.00
_cell.angle_gamma   90.00
#
_symmetry.space_group_name_H-M   'P 1'
#
loop_
_entity.id
_entity.type
_entity.pdbx_description
1 polymer ?
#
loop_
_entity_poly.entity_id
_entity_poly.type
_entity_poly.pdbx_seq_one_letter_code
_entity_poly.pdbx_strand_id
1 'polypeptide(L)'
;MPILIRPDSEFTDLLRNNLRVRYDERKKERTGPAPIHVSDILPSSCIRKQYYSRVYPDEAPITDESIHHFVRGEASEFAITNLAKIGVAQAELQMDGIVAHPDIMDNTDDKTIIIELKDT
;
A
#
# COMPACT_ATOMS: atom_id res chain seq x y z
N MET A 1 3.12 -20.65 31.22
CA MET A 1 3.16 -21.36 29.93
C MET A 1 4.01 -20.51 28.99
N PRO A 2 5.20 -20.95 28.58
CA PRO A 2 6.05 -20.13 27.72
C PRO A 2 5.45 -20.06 26.30
N ILE A 3 5.37 -18.85 25.75
CA ILE A 3 5.05 -18.64 24.33
C ILE A 3 6.33 -18.91 23.54
N LEU A 4 6.29 -19.87 22.61
CA LEU A 4 7.41 -20.18 21.72
C LEU A 4 7.16 -19.53 20.36
N ILE A 5 7.98 -18.53 20.01
CA ILE A 5 7.95 -17.85 18.71
C ILE A 5 9.07 -18.43 17.86
N ARG A 6 8.75 -18.87 16.64
CA ARG A 6 9.72 -19.42 15.68
C ARG A 6 9.42 -18.92 14.27
N PRO A 7 10.44 -18.80 13.39
CA PRO A 7 10.22 -18.57 11.97
C PRO A 7 9.44 -19.72 11.33
N ASP A 8 8.63 -19.39 10.33
CA ASP A 8 7.88 -20.36 9.51
C ASP A 8 8.08 -20.01 8.03
N SER A 9 8.91 -20.81 7.35
CA SER A 9 9.22 -20.61 5.94
C SER A 9 8.05 -20.94 5.03
N GLU A 10 7.26 -21.96 5.37
CA GLU A 10 6.10 -22.37 4.57
C GLU A 10 5.05 -21.26 4.56
N PHE A 11 4.76 -20.69 5.73
CA PHE A 11 3.89 -19.52 5.84
C PHE A 11 4.45 -18.31 5.06
N THR A 12 5.75 -18.06 5.16
CA THR A 12 6.40 -16.93 4.49
C THR A 12 6.29 -17.05 2.96
N ASP A 13 6.53 -18.24 2.43
CA ASP A 13 6.44 -18.52 0.99
C ASP A 13 5.01 -18.43 0.49
N LEU A 14 4.04 -18.96 1.26
CA LEU A 14 2.62 -18.84 0.95
C LEU A 14 2.18 -17.37 0.89
N LEU A 15 2.53 -16.57 1.90
CA LEU A 15 2.20 -15.15 1.97
C LEU A 15 2.79 -14.39 0.77
N ARG A 16 4.06 -14.62 0.47
CA ARG A 16 4.76 -13.98 -0.65
C ARG A 16 4.10 -14.30 -1.99
N ASN A 17 3.76 -15.56 -2.23
CA ASN A 17 3.10 -15.97 -3.48
C ASN A 17 1.71 -15.34 -3.63
N ASN A 18 0.92 -15.32 -2.56
CA ASN A 18 -0.39 -14.68 -2.56
C ASN A 18 -0.29 -13.16 -2.83
N LEU A 19 0.70 -12.49 -2.24
CA LEU A 19 0.93 -11.06 -2.48
C LEU A 19 1.37 -10.77 -3.92
N ARG A 20 2.19 -11.62 -4.53
CA ARG A 20 2.54 -11.52 -5.96
C ARG A 20 1.31 -11.61 -6.85
N VAL A 21 0.49 -12.65 -6.64
CA VAL A 21 -0.76 -12.85 -7.42
C VAL A 21 -1.68 -11.64 -7.29
N ARG A 22 -1.94 -11.19 -6.05
CA ARG A 22 -2.77 -10.02 -5.78
C ARG A 22 -2.22 -8.75 -6.44
N TYR A 23 -0.91 -8.56 -6.43
CA TYR A 23 -0.27 -7.41 -7.06
C TYR A 23 -0.41 -7.43 -8.58
N ASP A 24 -0.24 -8.59 -9.22
CA ASP A 24 -0.41 -8.75 -10.66
C ASP A 24 -1.86 -8.60 -11.11
N GLU A 25 -2.82 -9.00 -10.27
CA GLU A 25 -4.25 -8.71 -10.48
C GLU A 25 -4.52 -7.21 -10.42
N ARG A 26 -4.08 -6.51 -9.37
CA ARG A 26 -4.25 -5.05 -9.24
C ARG A 26 -3.58 -4.26 -10.36
N LYS A 27 -2.44 -4.71 -10.88
CA LYS A 27 -1.81 -4.06 -12.03
C LYS A 27 -2.71 -4.01 -13.25
N LYS A 28 -3.44 -5.09 -13.53
CA LYS A 28 -4.35 -5.16 -14.68
C LYS A 28 -5.45 -4.11 -14.56
N GLU A 29 -5.94 -3.89 -13.35
CA GLU A 29 -6.93 -2.84 -13.02
C GLU A 29 -6.40 -1.42 -13.20
N ARG A 30 -5.07 -1.25 -13.22
CA ARG A 30 -4.38 0.05 -13.33
C ARG A 30 -3.88 0.38 -14.74
N THR A 31 -4.26 -0.42 -15.74
CA THR A 31 -3.89 -0.21 -17.15
C THR A 31 -4.83 0.76 -17.87
N GLY A 32 -4.38 1.36 -18.98
CA GLY A 32 -5.20 2.20 -19.84
C GLY A 32 -5.76 3.45 -19.14
N PRO A 33 -7.10 3.70 -19.19
CA PRO A 33 -7.73 4.91 -18.64
C PRO A 33 -7.97 4.84 -17.13
N ALA A 34 -7.42 3.84 -16.42
CA ALA A 34 -7.60 3.70 -14.98
C ALA A 34 -7.17 4.98 -14.22
N PRO A 35 -7.84 5.33 -13.11
CA PRO A 35 -7.47 6.48 -12.29
C PRO A 35 -6.00 6.43 -11.84
N ILE A 36 -5.38 7.60 -11.71
CA ILE A 36 -3.99 7.72 -11.23
C ILE A 36 -4.02 7.68 -9.70
N HIS A 37 -3.23 6.82 -9.08
CA HIS A 37 -3.10 6.86 -7.62
C HIS A 37 -2.11 7.96 -7.21
N VAL A 38 -2.33 8.64 -6.08
CA VAL A 38 -1.45 9.72 -5.60
C VAL A 38 0.02 9.28 -5.48
N SER A 39 0.26 8.01 -5.12
CA SER A 39 1.62 7.43 -5.05
C SER A 39 2.39 7.45 -6.37
N ASP A 40 1.69 7.55 -7.51
CA ASP A 40 2.30 7.51 -8.84
C ASP A 40 2.86 8.87 -9.27
N ILE A 41 2.47 9.94 -8.57
CA ILE A 41 2.84 11.33 -8.88
C ILE A 41 3.63 11.99 -7.75
N LEU A 42 3.94 11.25 -6.68
CA LEU A 42 4.77 11.77 -5.59
C LEU A 42 6.17 12.15 -6.13
N PRO A 43 6.78 13.25 -5.65
CA PRO A 43 8.12 13.68 -6.08
C PRO A 43 9.22 12.62 -5.87
N SER A 44 9.04 11.73 -4.89
CA SER A 44 9.92 10.60 -4.61
C SER A 44 9.78 9.44 -5.59
N SER A 45 8.75 9.47 -6.45
CA SER A 45 8.47 8.46 -7.46
C SER A 45 8.99 8.88 -8.84
N CYS A 46 9.54 7.92 -9.60
CA CYS A 46 9.93 8.18 -10.98
C CYS A 46 8.70 8.09 -11.89
N ILE A 47 8.23 9.23 -12.41
CA ILE A 47 7.05 9.28 -13.29
C ILE A 47 7.17 8.36 -14.52
N ARG A 48 8.38 8.20 -15.07
CA ARG A 48 8.63 7.27 -16.18
C ARG A 48 8.45 5.82 -15.75
N LYS A 49 8.93 5.45 -14.57
CA LYS A 49 8.74 4.10 -14.01
C LYS A 49 7.25 3.79 -13.87
N GLN A 50 6.48 4.75 -13.34
CA GLN A 50 5.03 4.59 -13.16
C GLN A 50 4.28 4.50 -14.50
N TYR A 51 4.67 5.33 -15.48
CA TYR A 51 4.14 5.23 -16.83
C TYR A 51 4.40 3.85 -17.45
N TYR A 52 5.65 3.39 -17.45
CA TYR A 52 6.00 2.10 -18.06
C TYR A 52 5.36 0.92 -17.36
N SER A 53 5.21 0.93 -16.03
CA SER A 53 4.49 -0.14 -15.32
C SER A 53 3.00 -0.24 -15.70
N ARG A 54 2.41 0.82 -16.28
CA ARG A 54 1.02 0.81 -16.76
C ARG A 54 0.91 0.41 -18.23
N VAL A 55 1.91 0.74 -19.04
CA VAL A 55 1.95 0.38 -20.47
C VAL A 55 2.44 -1.05 -20.69
N TYR A 56 3.42 -1.49 -19.89
CA TYR A 56 4.03 -2.81 -19.94
C TYR A 56 3.99 -3.47 -18.54
N PRO A 57 2.80 -3.82 -18.02
CA PRO A 57 2.64 -4.33 -16.66
C PRO A 57 3.39 -5.64 -16.39
N ASP A 58 3.58 -6.46 -17.44
CA ASP A 58 4.31 -7.73 -17.39
C ASP A 58 5.83 -7.55 -17.24
N GLU A 59 6.36 -6.39 -17.62
CA GLU A 59 7.80 -6.06 -17.51
C GLU A 59 8.18 -5.46 -16.15
N ALA A 60 7.21 -5.25 -15.26
CA ALA A 60 7.41 -4.59 -13.97
C ALA A 60 7.03 -5.47 -12.75
N PRO A 61 7.48 -6.74 -12.63
CA PRO A 61 7.08 -7.63 -11.54
C PRO A 61 7.47 -7.07 -10.16
N ILE A 62 6.69 -7.39 -9.13
CA ILE A 62 7.06 -7.05 -7.75
C ILE A 62 8.23 -7.91 -7.28
N THR A 63 9.19 -7.30 -6.59
CA THR A 63 10.34 -8.00 -6.02
C THR A 63 10.06 -8.50 -4.61
N ASP A 64 10.82 -9.49 -4.14
CA ASP A 64 10.74 -9.96 -2.74
C ASP A 64 11.03 -8.87 -1.73
N GLU A 65 11.97 -7.99 -2.06
CA GLU A 65 12.26 -6.80 -1.27
C GLU A 65 11.05 -5.87 -1.16
N SER A 66 10.35 -5.63 -2.28
CA SER A 66 9.14 -4.81 -2.29
C SER A 66 8.01 -5.44 -1.46
N ILE A 67 7.87 -6.77 -1.52
CA ILE A 67 6.92 -7.52 -0.69
C ILE A 67 7.27 -7.39 0.80
N HIS A 68 8.57 -7.51 1.13
CA HIS A 68 9.03 -7.36 2.51
C HIS A 68 8.74 -5.96 3.04
N HIS A 69 9.06 -4.90 2.28
CA HIS A 69 8.74 -3.52 2.65
C HIS A 69 7.24 -3.28 2.80
N PHE A 70 6.41 -3.87 1.91
CA PHE A 70 4.96 -3.80 2.02
C PHE A 70 4.46 -4.42 3.33
N VAL A 71 4.84 -5.66 3.62
CA VAL A 71 4.42 -6.35 4.86
C VAL A 71 4.85 -5.59 6.11
N ARG A 72 6.08 -5.05 6.10
CA ARG A 72 6.60 -4.26 7.22
C ARG A 72 5.81 -2.96 7.40
N GLY A 73 5.53 -2.24 6.31
CA GLY A 73 4.74 -1.00 6.33
C GLY A 73 3.33 -1.23 6.87
N GLU A 74 2.60 -2.19 6.29
CA GLU A 74 1.21 -2.51 6.68
C GLU A 74 1.11 -3.00 8.14
N ALA A 75 2.08 -3.79 8.61
CA ALA A 75 2.12 -4.23 10.00
C ALA A 75 2.35 -3.06 10.97
N SER A 76 3.24 -2.13 10.62
CA SER A 76 3.50 -0.92 11.39
C SER A 76 2.28 0.00 11.41
N GLU A 77 1.65 0.24 10.27
CA GLU A 77 0.42 1.03 10.16
C GLU A 77 -0.69 0.43 11.03
N PHE A 78 -0.96 -0.88 10.89
CA PHE A 78 -1.96 -1.57 11.69
C PHE A 78 -1.69 -1.44 13.20
N ALA A 79 -0.43 -1.59 13.64
CA ALA A 79 -0.07 -1.47 15.04
C ALA A 79 -0.23 -0.03 15.56
N ILE A 80 0.25 0.96 14.81
CA ILE A 80 0.21 2.38 15.20
C ILE A 80 -1.24 2.87 15.26
N THR A 81 -2.05 2.58 14.25
CA THR A 81 -3.44 3.04 14.21
C THR A 81 -4.25 2.47 15.38
N ASN A 82 -4.03 1.20 15.73
CA ASN A 82 -4.64 0.60 16.92
C ASN A 82 -4.19 1.27 18.24
N LEU A 83 -2.89 1.61 18.37
CA LEU A 83 -2.35 2.26 19.56
C LEU A 83 -2.84 3.71 19.71
N ALA A 84 -2.94 4.43 18.59
CA ALA A 84 -3.35 5.83 18.56
C ALA A 84 -4.85 6.01 18.89
N LYS A 85 -5.66 4.94 18.76
CA LYS A 85 -7.14 4.99 18.86
C LYS A 85 -7.75 6.03 17.91
N ILE A 86 -7.05 6.35 16.82
CA ILE A 86 -7.53 7.23 15.77
C ILE A 86 -8.18 6.32 14.73
N GLY A 87 -9.34 6.72 14.19
CA GLY A 87 -10.09 5.91 13.23
C GLY A 87 -9.22 5.47 12.04
N VAL A 88 -9.43 4.24 11.56
CA VAL A 88 -8.77 3.74 10.35
C VAL A 88 -9.52 4.29 9.14
N ALA A 89 -8.85 5.01 8.24
CA ALA A 89 -9.50 5.49 7.04
C ALA A 89 -9.27 4.55 5.86
N GLN A 90 -10.08 3.51 5.76
CA GLN A 90 -10.18 2.72 4.51
C GLN A 90 -11.04 3.42 3.45
N ALA A 91 -11.12 4.76 3.47
CA ALA A 91 -11.95 5.53 2.58
C ALA A 91 -11.14 5.96 1.35
N GLU A 92 -11.56 5.52 0.17
CA GLU A 92 -11.02 6.01 -1.09
C GLU A 92 -11.44 7.48 -1.29
N LEU A 93 -10.44 8.35 -1.47
CA LEU A 93 -10.64 9.74 -1.86
C LEU A 93 -10.42 9.88 -3.36
N GLN A 94 -11.36 10.51 -4.04
CA GLN A 94 -11.26 10.80 -5.47
C GLN A 94 -11.34 12.32 -5.69
N MET A 95 -10.31 12.89 -6.33
CA MET A 95 -10.24 14.32 -6.65
C MET A 95 -9.57 14.50 -8.00
N ASP A 96 -10.22 15.21 -8.94
CA ASP A 96 -9.68 15.52 -10.27
C ASP A 96 -9.13 14.31 -11.05
N GLY A 97 -9.76 13.14 -10.90
CA GLY A 97 -9.32 11.89 -11.53
C GLY A 97 -8.13 11.21 -10.85
N ILE A 98 -7.67 11.75 -9.72
CA ILE A 98 -6.64 11.17 -8.84
C ILE A 98 -7.35 10.43 -7.70
N VAL A 99 -6.87 9.24 -7.38
CA VAL A 99 -7.33 8.40 -6.28
C VAL A 99 -6.28 8.39 -5.18
N ALA A 100 -6.72 8.45 -3.93
CA ALA A 100 -5.87 8.32 -2.76
C ALA A 100 -6.52 7.43 -1.69
N HIS A 101 -5.69 6.68 -0.98
CA HIS A 101 -6.07 5.94 0.23
C HIS A 101 -5.23 6.51 1.38
N PRO A 102 -5.75 7.47 2.17
CA PRO A 102 -5.04 7.98 3.33
C PRO A 102 -4.98 6.91 4.43
N ASP A 103 -3.83 6.76 5.10
CA ASP A 103 -3.71 5.78 6.19
C ASP A 103 -4.70 6.09 7.33
N ILE A 104 -4.82 7.38 7.68
CA ILE A 104 -5.73 7.87 8.72
C ILE A 104 -6.39 9.19 8.25
N MET A 105 -7.70 9.27 8.45
CA MET A 105 -8.53 10.45 8.19
C MET A 105 -9.41 10.70 9.40
N ASP A 106 -9.27 11.86 10.02
CA ASP A 106 -10.09 12.30 11.15
C ASP A 106 -10.91 13.53 10.74
N ASN A 107 -12.21 13.52 11.04
CA ASN A 107 -13.17 14.55 10.64
C ASN A 107 -13.81 15.23 11.87
N THR A 108 -13.01 15.51 12.89
CA THR A 108 -13.43 16.23 14.10
C THR A 108 -13.32 17.75 13.95
N ASP A 109 -14.19 18.49 14.65
CA ASP A 109 -14.09 19.95 14.84
C ASP A 109 -14.03 20.79 13.55
N ASP A 110 -14.93 20.51 12.60
CA ASP A 110 -15.06 21.19 11.30
C ASP A 110 -13.77 21.18 10.44
N LYS A 111 -12.83 20.28 10.75
CA LYS A 111 -11.58 20.10 10.02
C LYS A 111 -11.40 18.64 9.63
N THR A 112 -10.91 18.43 8.42
CA THR A 112 -10.42 17.13 7.98
C THR A 112 -8.90 17.10 8.18
N ILE A 113 -8.44 16.18 9.02
CA ILE A 113 -7.03 15.90 9.26
C ILE A 113 -6.68 14.60 8.55
N ILE A 114 -5.68 14.65 7.68
CA ILE A 114 -5.11 13.48 7.00
C ILE A 114 -3.74 13.22 7.61
N ILE A 115 -3.49 11.99 8.05
CA ILE A 115 -2.21 11.56 8.60
C ILE A 115 -1.68 10.43 7.73
N GLU A 116 -0.50 10.64 7.15
CA GLU A 116 0.25 9.65 6.37
C GLU A 116 1.39 9.11 7.23
N LEU A 117 1.41 7.81 7.46
CA LEU A 117 2.46 7.12 8.20
C LEU A 117 3.61 6.76 7.25
N LYS A 118 4.84 6.98 7.73
CA LYS A 118 6.05 6.62 7.01
C LYS A 118 7.04 5.94 7.94
N ASP A 119 7.40 4.72 7.58
CA ASP A 119 8.51 3.98 8.15
C ASP A 119 9.79 4.44 7.41
N THR A 120 10.40 5.53 7.90
CA THR A 120 11.65 6.12 7.34
C THR A 120 12.89 5.42 7.84
#